data_AF-A0A927YUR0-F1
#
_entry.id   AF-A0A927YUR0-F1
#
_cell.length_a   1.000
_cell.length_b   1.000
_cell.length_c   1.000
_cell.angle_alpha   90.00
_cell.angle_beta   90.00
_cell.angle_gamma   90.00
#
_symmetry.space_group_name_H-M   'P 1'
#
loop_
_entity.id
_entity.type
_entity.pdbx_description
1 polymer ?
#
loop_
_entity_poly.entity_id
_entity_poly.type
_entity_poly.pdbx_seq_one_letter_code
_entity_poly.pdbx_strand_id
1 'polypeptide(L)'
;MGQFDMSKNFCYNLYRKAKGATQEMINDSKTKFSYNPETHTTVCKRRSHNRSYIGEARCHPNDWEFESKLVGEHYAYTRSMIQELCENRDALVAELKALKHLYNILEQNPRVHYDSVECYTIRRQMKLLERDIGDTKQLIRVTKKDMREMIEQKDEFYNQVRAMRKKDSPDGKTET
;
A
#
# COMPACT_ATOMS: atom_id res chain seq x y z
N MET A 1 24.24 20.09 -17.09
CA MET A 1 24.44 18.73 -16.53
C MET A 1 23.16 18.35 -15.79
N GLY A 2 22.31 17.53 -16.41
CA GLY A 2 21.04 17.10 -15.80
C GLY A 2 21.32 16.04 -14.73
N GLN A 3 20.80 16.26 -13.51
CA GLN A 3 20.83 15.28 -12.43
C GLN A 3 20.06 14.02 -12.88
N PHE A 4 20.79 12.91 -13.01
CA PHE A 4 20.21 11.59 -13.25
C PHE A 4 19.51 11.13 -11.96
N ASP A 5 18.17 11.13 -11.98
CA ASP A 5 17.33 10.71 -10.88
C ASP A 5 17.36 9.16 -10.73
N MET A 6 18.33 8.67 -9.94
CA MET A 6 18.54 7.24 -9.69
C MET A 6 17.38 6.55 -8.94
N SER A 7 16.43 7.32 -8.38
CA SER A 7 15.31 6.78 -7.61
C SER A 7 14.30 6.03 -8.51
N LYS A 8 14.05 6.53 -9.72
CA LYS A 8 13.08 5.94 -10.66
C LYS A 8 13.57 4.62 -11.25
N ASN A 9 14.87 4.51 -11.51
CA ASN A 9 15.47 3.27 -12.00
C ASN A 9 15.51 2.17 -10.93
N PHE A 10 15.61 2.52 -9.65
CA PHE A 10 15.61 1.54 -8.57
C PHE A 10 14.22 0.91 -8.38
N CYS A 11 13.16 1.74 -8.32
CA CYS A 11 11.77 1.26 -8.24
C CYS A 11 11.37 0.45 -9.48
N TYR A 12 11.79 0.87 -10.67
CA TYR A 12 11.53 0.13 -11.92
C TYR A 12 12.25 -1.24 -11.95
N ASN A 13 13.45 -1.34 -11.39
CA ASN A 13 14.20 -2.61 -11.33
C ASN A 13 13.68 -3.57 -10.26
N LEU A 14 13.16 -3.07 -9.14
CA LEU A 14 12.40 -3.88 -8.16
C LEU A 14 11.10 -4.41 -8.79
N TYR A 15 10.37 -3.57 -9.51
CA TYR A 15 9.17 -3.95 -10.27
C TYR A 15 9.50 -4.97 -11.37
N ARG A 16 10.64 -4.83 -12.06
CA ARG A 16 11.09 -5.75 -13.11
C ARG A 16 11.63 -7.08 -12.56
N LYS A 17 12.29 -7.10 -11.40
CA LYS A 17 12.69 -8.35 -10.72
C LYS A 17 11.48 -9.11 -10.17
N ALA A 18 10.47 -8.40 -9.67
CA ALA A 18 9.18 -9.01 -9.34
C ALA A 18 8.51 -9.61 -10.60
N LYS A 19 8.60 -8.95 -11.77
CA LYS A 19 8.13 -9.48 -13.06
C LYS A 19 8.97 -10.59 -13.68
N GLY A 20 10.22 -10.79 -13.27
CA GLY A 20 11.05 -11.90 -13.74
C GLY A 20 10.56 -13.27 -13.25
N ALA A 21 9.78 -13.28 -12.16
CA ALA A 21 9.10 -14.46 -11.62
C ALA A 21 7.66 -14.64 -12.17
N THR A 22 7.18 -13.75 -13.04
CA THR A 22 5.76 -13.70 -13.46
C THR A 22 5.50 -14.34 -14.82
N GLN A 23 6.02 -15.54 -15.09
CA GLN A 23 5.45 -16.37 -16.15
C GLN A 23 4.46 -17.42 -15.60
N GLU A 24 4.58 -17.81 -14.32
CA GLU A 24 3.61 -18.71 -13.65
C GLU A 24 2.51 -17.97 -12.87
N MET A 25 2.64 -16.65 -12.65
CA MET A 25 1.69 -15.85 -11.85
C MET A 25 0.59 -15.14 -12.67
N ILE A 26 0.43 -15.48 -13.95
CA ILE A 26 -0.45 -14.74 -14.89
C ILE A 26 -1.96 -15.06 -14.69
N ASN A 27 -2.36 -15.94 -13.75
CA ASN A 27 -3.76 -16.40 -13.64
C ASN A 27 -4.53 -16.16 -12.32
N ASP A 28 -4.08 -15.31 -11.37
CA ASP A 28 -4.82 -15.06 -10.11
C ASP A 28 -5.57 -13.70 -10.06
N SER A 29 -6.05 -13.22 -11.21
CA SER A 29 -6.78 -11.95 -11.35
C SER A 29 -8.25 -12.01 -10.89
N LYS A 30 -8.49 -12.31 -9.60
CA LYS A 30 -9.85 -12.19 -9.02
C LYS A 30 -9.92 -11.11 -7.95
N THR A 31 -9.63 -9.87 -8.33
CA THR A 31 -10.12 -8.71 -7.57
C THR A 31 -11.63 -8.62 -7.77
N LYS A 32 -12.39 -8.69 -6.68
CA LYS A 32 -13.85 -8.58 -6.70
C LYS A 32 -14.27 -7.38 -5.87
N PHE A 33 -15.14 -6.55 -6.44
CA PHE A 33 -15.77 -5.45 -5.74
C PHE A 33 -17.23 -5.79 -5.46
N SER A 34 -17.70 -5.40 -4.27
CA SER A 34 -19.10 -5.45 -3.90
C SER A 34 -19.48 -4.14 -3.23
N TYR A 35 -20.67 -3.64 -3.53
CA TYR A 35 -21.20 -2.42 -2.95
C TYR A 35 -22.45 -2.75 -2.14
N ASN A 36 -22.51 -2.28 -0.90
CA ASN A 36 -23.71 -2.35 -0.05
C ASN A 36 -24.41 -0.98 -0.06
N PRO A 37 -25.59 -0.86 -0.69
CA PRO A 37 -26.33 0.40 -0.75
C PRO A 37 -26.92 0.83 0.60
N GLU A 38 -27.21 -0.10 1.52
CA GLU A 38 -27.78 0.24 2.82
C GLU A 38 -26.77 0.95 3.73
N THR A 39 -25.51 0.54 3.65
CA THR A 39 -24.42 1.08 4.48
C THR A 39 -23.51 2.04 3.72
N HIS A 40 -23.80 2.32 2.45
CA HIS A 40 -22.95 3.10 1.54
C HIS A 40 -21.47 2.67 1.60
N THR A 41 -21.25 1.35 1.52
CA THR A 41 -19.93 0.74 1.73
C THR A 41 -19.50 -0.08 0.52
N THR A 42 -18.32 0.24 -0.01
CA THR A 42 -17.64 -0.55 -1.03
C THR A 42 -16.61 -1.46 -0.39
N VAL A 43 -16.65 -2.74 -0.74
CA VAL A 43 -15.71 -3.77 -0.27
C VAL A 43 -14.94 -4.30 -1.48
N CYS A 44 -13.61 -4.35 -1.36
CA CYS A 44 -12.71 -4.97 -2.30
C CYS A 44 -12.14 -6.24 -1.68
N LYS A 45 -12.28 -7.38 -2.38
CA LYS A 45 -11.65 -8.65 -2.03
C LYS A 45 -10.64 -9.00 -3.11
N ARG A 46 -9.38 -9.17 -2.71
CA ARG A 46 -8.28 -9.50 -3.62
C ARG A 46 -7.57 -10.76 -3.13
N ARG A 47 -7.19 -11.64 -4.05
CA ARG A 47 -6.35 -12.80 -3.75
C ARG A 47 -4.94 -12.56 -4.27
N SER A 48 -3.94 -12.93 -3.47
CA SER A 48 -2.54 -12.90 -3.85
C SER A 48 -1.82 -13.98 -3.06
N HIS A 49 -1.06 -14.84 -3.75
CA HIS A 49 -0.27 -15.93 -3.16
C HIS A 49 -1.05 -16.77 -2.13
N ASN A 50 -2.27 -17.22 -2.49
CA ASN A 50 -3.19 -17.98 -1.63
C ASN A 50 -3.74 -17.25 -0.39
N ARG A 51 -3.43 -15.97 -0.21
CA ARG A 51 -4.00 -15.13 0.83
C ARG A 51 -5.07 -14.22 0.25
N SER A 52 -6.05 -13.88 1.08
CA SER A 52 -7.16 -12.99 0.72
C SER A 52 -7.06 -11.71 1.53
N TYR A 53 -7.11 -10.59 0.84
CA TYR A 53 -7.03 -9.25 1.39
C TYR A 53 -8.35 -8.54 1.17
N ILE A 54 -8.82 -7.85 2.21
CA ILE A 54 -10.10 -7.16 2.20
C ILE A 54 -9.86 -5.70 2.57
N GLY A 55 -10.30 -4.81 1.69
CA GLY A 55 -10.36 -3.39 1.99
C GLY A 55 -11.79 -2.89 1.87
N GLU A 56 -12.15 -1.97 2.74
CA GLU A 56 -13.50 -1.42 2.83
C GLU A 56 -13.45 0.09 2.76
N ALA A 57 -14.41 0.71 2.09
CA ALA A 57 -14.56 2.15 1.98
C ALA A 57 -16.02 2.53 2.23
N ARG A 58 -16.26 3.35 3.25
CA ARG A 58 -17.60 3.83 3.61
C ARG A 58 -17.73 5.30 3.25
N CYS A 59 -18.77 5.65 2.52
CA CYS A 59 -19.12 7.04 2.25
C CYS A 59 -19.62 7.73 3.54
N HIS A 60 -19.16 8.95 3.79
CA HIS A 60 -19.66 9.74 4.91
C HIS A 60 -21.10 10.22 4.60
N PRO A 61 -22.02 10.28 5.58
CA PRO A 61 -23.41 10.69 5.34
C PRO A 61 -23.57 12.04 4.63
N ASN A 62 -22.73 13.01 4.96
CA ASN A 62 -22.76 14.33 4.31
C ASN A 62 -22.41 14.27 2.82
N ASP A 63 -21.71 13.23 2.38
CA ASP A 63 -21.20 13.07 1.01
C ASP A 63 -22.06 12.11 0.16
N TRP A 64 -23.19 11.61 0.67
CA TRP A 64 -24.05 10.68 -0.07
C TRP A 64 -24.52 11.26 -1.41
N GLU A 65 -24.73 12.58 -1.51
CA GLU A 65 -25.09 13.26 -2.77
C GLU A 65 -23.96 13.24 -3.83
N PHE A 66 -22.72 13.01 -3.41
CA PHE A 66 -21.54 12.98 -4.27
C PHE A 66 -20.93 11.57 -4.35
N GLU A 67 -21.64 10.56 -3.86
CA GLU A 67 -21.15 9.19 -3.83
C GLU A 67 -20.76 8.71 -5.24
N SER A 68 -19.54 8.18 -5.35
CA SER A 68 -19.01 7.63 -6.59
C SER A 68 -18.49 6.23 -6.34
N LYS A 69 -19.04 5.27 -7.08
CA LYS A 69 -18.62 3.87 -7.04
C LYS A 69 -17.12 3.71 -7.30
N LEU A 70 -16.58 4.42 -8.31
CA LEU A 70 -15.16 4.36 -8.67
C LEU A 70 -14.26 4.86 -7.53
N VAL A 71 -14.67 5.92 -6.85
CA VAL A 71 -13.94 6.48 -5.71
C VAL A 71 -13.94 5.47 -4.54
N GLY A 72 -15.10 4.89 -4.23
CA GLY A 72 -15.21 3.84 -3.22
C GLY A 72 -14.38 2.59 -3.55
N GLU A 73 -14.41 2.14 -4.80
CA GLU A 73 -13.61 1.00 -5.28
C GLU A 73 -12.11 1.28 -5.15
N HIS A 74 -11.66 2.49 -5.52
CA HIS A 74 -10.28 2.90 -5.39
C HIS A 74 -9.82 2.88 -3.91
N TYR A 75 -10.58 3.47 -3.00
CA TYR A 75 -10.25 3.45 -1.57
C TYR A 75 -10.23 2.02 -0.99
N ALA A 76 -11.22 1.21 -1.34
CA ALA A 76 -11.30 -0.18 -0.90
C ALA A 76 -10.09 -0.99 -1.43
N TYR A 77 -9.73 -0.81 -2.70
CA TYR A 77 -8.55 -1.44 -3.28
C TYR A 77 -7.27 -1.03 -2.56
N THR A 78 -7.04 0.26 -2.38
CA THR A 78 -5.84 0.81 -1.73
C THR A 78 -5.71 0.30 -0.29
N ARG A 79 -6.81 0.18 0.46
CA ARG A 79 -6.82 -0.43 1.80
C ARG A 79 -6.44 -1.90 1.78
N SER A 80 -6.94 -2.68 0.81
CA SER A 80 -6.55 -4.09 0.63
C SER A 80 -5.07 -4.23 0.26
N MET A 81 -4.50 -3.26 -0.46
CA MET A 81 -3.08 -3.22 -0.81
C MET A 81 -2.21 -2.92 0.41
N ILE A 82 -2.60 -1.95 1.23
CA ILE A 82 -1.91 -1.64 2.48
C ILE A 82 -1.89 -2.87 3.41
N GLN A 83 -2.98 -3.65 3.46
CA GLN A 83 -3.04 -4.87 4.26
C GLN A 83 -1.99 -5.89 3.82
N GLU A 84 -1.91 -6.19 2.51
CA GLU A 84 -0.89 -7.09 1.97
C GLU A 84 0.53 -6.59 2.23
N LEU A 85 0.80 -5.30 2.01
CA LEU A 85 2.12 -4.73 2.28
C LEU A 85 2.51 -4.86 3.76
N CYS A 86 1.56 -4.67 4.68
CA CYS A 86 1.81 -4.90 6.11
C CYS A 86 2.18 -6.35 6.39
N GLU A 87 1.45 -7.28 5.80
CA GLU A 87 1.69 -8.71 6.00
C GLU A 87 3.04 -9.17 5.42
N ASN A 88 3.38 -8.70 4.22
CA ASN A 88 4.68 -8.95 3.60
C ASN A 88 5.83 -8.40 4.45
N ARG A 89 5.69 -7.17 4.98
CA ARG A 89 6.65 -6.60 5.92
C ARG A 89 6.82 -7.49 7.15
N ASP A 90 5.73 -7.98 7.72
CA ASP A 90 5.78 -8.79 8.94
C ASP A 90 6.45 -10.15 8.69
N ALA A 91 6.24 -10.73 7.51
CA ALA A 91 6.97 -11.92 7.06
C ALA A 91 8.49 -11.66 6.93
N LEU A 92 8.89 -10.56 6.29
CA LEU A 92 10.31 -10.17 6.18
C LEU A 92 10.95 -9.92 7.55
N VAL A 93 10.22 -9.30 8.49
CA VAL A 93 10.67 -9.09 9.86
C VAL A 93 10.88 -10.43 10.58
N ALA A 94 9.98 -11.39 10.38
CA ALA A 94 10.13 -12.73 10.96
C ALA A 94 11.36 -13.46 10.40
N GLU A 95 11.57 -13.39 9.08
CA GLU A 95 12.75 -13.97 8.42
C GLU A 95 14.05 -13.35 8.93
N LEU A 96 14.10 -12.02 9.05
CA LEU A 96 15.27 -11.31 9.59
C LEU A 96 15.56 -11.73 11.03
N LYS A 97 14.52 -11.91 11.87
CA LYS A 97 14.68 -12.39 13.24
C LYS A 97 15.27 -13.80 13.28
N ALA A 98 14.79 -14.69 12.41
CA ALA A 98 15.30 -16.05 12.31
C ALA A 98 16.79 -16.07 11.89
N LEU A 99 17.17 -15.28 10.88
CA LEU A 99 18.57 -15.17 10.45
C LEU A 99 19.47 -14.56 11.53
N LYS A 100 19.01 -13.52 12.24
CA LYS A 100 19.74 -12.94 13.38
C LYS A 100 19.96 -13.98 14.48
N HIS A 101 18.94 -14.79 14.79
CA HIS A 101 19.07 -15.85 15.78
C HIS A 101 20.08 -16.92 15.35
N LEU A 102 19.98 -17.41 14.11
CA LEU A 102 20.94 -18.37 13.55
C LEU A 102 22.37 -17.83 13.58
N TYR A 103 22.55 -16.59 13.16
CA TYR A 103 23.85 -15.93 13.15
C TYR A 103 24.47 -15.86 14.56
N ASN A 104 23.68 -15.49 15.56
CA ASN A 104 24.15 -15.45 16.96
C ASN A 104 24.57 -16.83 17.47
N ILE A 105 23.86 -17.91 17.09
CA ILE A 105 24.24 -19.28 17.46
C ILE A 105 25.58 -19.65 16.80
N LEU A 106 25.76 -19.30 15.52
CA LEU A 106 26.99 -19.56 14.79
C LEU A 106 28.18 -18.80 15.39
N GLU A 107 27.99 -17.54 15.78
CA GLU A 107 29.02 -16.71 16.40
C GLU A 107 29.48 -17.26 17.76
N GLN A 108 28.60 -17.94 18.49
CA GLN A 108 28.94 -18.59 19.76
C GLN A 108 29.68 -19.92 19.58
N ASN A 109 29.74 -20.48 18.36
CA ASN A 109 30.38 -21.76 18.10
C ASN A 109 31.87 -21.56 17.77
N PRO A 110 32.81 -22.06 18.62
CA PRO A 110 34.25 -21.88 18.39
C PRO A 110 34.79 -22.50 17.10
N ARG A 111 34.04 -23.41 16.49
CA ARG A 111 34.41 -24.08 15.23
C ARG A 111 34.00 -23.29 13.98
N VAL A 112 33.17 -22.27 14.14
CA VAL A 112 32.70 -21.46 13.02
C VAL A 112 33.62 -20.26 12.85
N HIS A 113 34.22 -20.14 11.67
CA HIS A 113 35.00 -18.96 11.32
C HIS A 113 34.09 -17.82 10.88
N TYR A 114 34.28 -16.64 11.48
CA TYR A 114 33.51 -15.44 11.14
C TYR A 114 33.66 -15.00 9.67
N ASP A 115 34.84 -15.24 9.09
CA ASP A 115 35.16 -14.92 7.70
C ASP A 115 34.77 -16.03 6.71
N SER A 116 34.07 -17.05 7.18
CA SER A 116 33.51 -18.08 6.31
C SER A 116 32.50 -17.49 5.32
N VAL A 117 32.36 -18.16 4.17
CA VAL A 117 31.43 -17.77 3.10
C VAL A 117 29.98 -17.79 3.61
N GLU A 118 29.67 -18.72 4.50
CA GLU A 118 28.38 -18.89 5.15
C GLU A 118 28.04 -17.66 6.02
N CYS A 119 28.95 -17.26 6.91
CA CYS A 119 28.78 -16.07 7.75
C CYS A 119 28.69 -14.78 6.93
N TYR A 120 29.47 -14.67 5.84
CA TYR A 120 29.34 -13.56 4.91
C TYR A 120 27.96 -13.52 4.23
N THR A 121 27.47 -14.68 3.77
CA THR A 121 26.19 -14.81 3.06
C THR A 121 25.02 -14.47 3.98
N ILE A 122 25.03 -14.94 5.23
CA ILE A 122 24.00 -14.63 6.22
C ILE A 122 23.95 -13.11 6.49
N ARG A 123 25.10 -12.48 6.76
CA ARG A 123 25.17 -11.02 6.98
C ARG A 123 24.68 -10.24 5.76
N ARG A 124 25.02 -10.68 4.55
CA ARG A 124 24.53 -10.07 3.31
C ARG A 124 23.01 -10.19 3.19
N GLN A 125 22.44 -11.37 3.47
CA GLN A 125 21.00 -11.58 3.43
C GLN A 125 20.27 -10.73 4.48
N MET A 126 20.80 -10.62 5.69
CA MET A 126 20.27 -9.73 6.72
C MET A 126 20.19 -8.28 6.25
N LYS A 127 21.25 -7.75 5.62
CA LYS A 127 21.26 -6.39 5.05
C LYS A 127 20.22 -6.20 3.95
N LEU A 128 20.00 -7.22 3.11
CA LEU A 128 18.98 -7.18 2.06
C LEU A 128 17.58 -7.10 2.69
N LEU A 129 17.28 -7.97 3.65
CA LEU A 129 16.00 -7.94 4.36
C LEU A 129 15.76 -6.62 5.09
N GLU A 130 16.79 -6.05 5.75
CA GLU A 130 16.68 -4.74 6.41
C GLU A 130 16.31 -3.63 5.44
N ARG A 131 16.92 -3.62 4.25
CA ARG A 131 16.57 -2.68 3.18
C ARG A 131 15.15 -2.92 2.69
N ASP A 132 14.78 -4.17 2.38
CA ASP A 132 13.48 -4.49 1.80
C ASP A 132 12.34 -4.20 2.80
N ILE A 133 12.57 -4.38 4.11
CA ILE A 133 11.67 -3.92 5.18
C ILE A 133 11.54 -2.39 5.17
N GLY A 134 12.67 -1.67 5.03
CA GLY A 134 12.69 -0.22 4.93
C GLY A 134 11.88 0.30 3.75
N ASP A 135 12.10 -0.27 2.57
CA ASP A 135 11.40 0.06 1.33
C ASP A 135 9.89 -0.22 1.45
N THR A 136 9.52 -1.38 2.02
CA THR A 136 8.11 -1.73 2.25
C THR A 136 7.43 -0.77 3.22
N LYS A 137 8.11 -0.38 4.31
CA LYS A 137 7.60 0.63 5.26
C LYS A 137 7.39 1.99 4.57
N GLN A 138 8.34 2.39 3.73
CA GLN A 138 8.22 3.64 2.98
C GLN A 138 7.05 3.59 2.01
N LEU A 139 6.86 2.49 1.28
CA LEU A 139 5.75 2.32 0.36
C LEU A 139 4.41 2.42 1.09
N ILE A 140 4.24 1.71 2.22
CA ILE A 140 3.04 1.82 3.06
C ILE A 140 2.79 3.28 3.48
N ARG A 141 3.85 3.99 3.91
CA ARG A 141 3.75 5.38 4.36
C ARG A 141 3.29 6.31 3.23
N VAL A 142 3.88 6.19 2.05
CA VAL A 142 3.52 6.99 0.86
C VAL A 142 2.08 6.68 0.44
N THR A 143 1.71 5.41 0.30
CA THR A 143 0.34 5.03 -0.07
C THR A 143 -0.71 5.57 0.92
N LYS A 144 -0.43 5.52 2.22
CA LYS A 144 -1.32 6.10 3.24
C LYS A 144 -1.42 7.62 3.14
N LYS A 145 -0.31 8.29 2.81
CA LYS A 145 -0.26 9.73 2.62
C LYS A 145 -1.09 10.15 1.39
N ASP A 146 -0.85 9.52 0.24
CA ASP A 146 -1.57 9.80 -1.01
C ASP A 146 -3.08 9.60 -0.84
N MET A 147 -3.48 8.54 -0.13
CA MET A 147 -4.88 8.28 0.17
C MET A 147 -5.51 9.39 1.03
N ARG A 148 -4.75 9.97 1.97
CA ARG A 148 -5.23 11.06 2.82
C ARG A 148 -5.37 12.35 2.01
N GLU A 149 -4.37 12.69 1.22
CA GLU A 149 -4.39 13.89 0.36
C GLU A 149 -5.56 13.84 -0.62
N MET A 150 -5.86 12.68 -1.20
CA MET A 150 -7.02 12.49 -2.07
C MET A 150 -8.36 12.67 -1.33
N ILE A 151 -8.46 12.24 -0.06
CA ILE A 151 -9.65 12.48 0.76
C ILE A 151 -9.82 13.97 1.03
N GLU A 152 -8.75 14.66 1.41
CA GLU A 152 -8.75 16.11 1.68
C GLU A 152 -9.16 16.90 0.43
N GLN A 153 -8.55 16.61 -0.73
CA GLN A 153 -8.91 17.23 -2.00
C GLN A 153 -10.38 16.99 -2.40
N LYS A 154 -10.88 15.76 -2.16
CA LYS A 154 -12.29 15.42 -2.39
C LYS A 154 -13.20 16.26 -1.49
N ASP A 155 -12.88 16.38 -0.21
CA ASP A 155 -13.68 17.13 0.77
C ASP A 155 -13.70 18.64 0.44
N GLU A 156 -12.55 19.20 0.07
CA GLU A 156 -12.47 20.58 -0.41
C GLU A 156 -13.36 20.83 -1.64
N PHE A 157 -13.28 19.94 -2.63
CA PHE A 157 -14.10 20.01 -3.84
C PHE A 157 -15.60 19.94 -3.51
N TYR A 158 -16.03 19.00 -2.67
CA TYR A 158 -17.44 18.87 -2.28
C TYR A 158 -17.94 20.11 -1.52
N ASN A 159 -17.12 20.68 -0.65
CA ASN A 159 -17.47 21.90 0.07
C ASN A 159 -17.61 23.11 -0.87
N GLN A 160 -16.76 23.23 -1.89
CA GLN A 160 -16.90 24.27 -2.92
C GLN A 160 -18.20 24.11 -3.71
N VAL A 161 -18.54 22.90 -4.14
CA VAL A 161 -19.80 22.62 -4.87
C VAL A 161 -21.03 22.94 -4.02
N ARG A 162 -21.03 22.55 -2.74
CA ARG A 162 -22.12 22.90 -1.80
C ARG A 162 -22.26 24.41 -1.63
N ALA A 163 -21.15 25.13 -1.52
CA ALA A 163 -21.16 26.59 -1.39
C ALA A 163 -21.72 27.29 -2.63
N MET A 164 -21.39 26.80 -3.83
CA MET A 164 -21.96 27.32 -5.09
C MET A 164 -23.47 27.09 -5.16
N ARG A 165 -23.95 25.87 -4.87
CA ARG A 165 -25.39 25.55 -4.87
C ARG A 165 -26.21 26.42 -3.90
N LYS A 166 -25.63 26.77 -2.74
CA LYS A 166 -26.28 27.69 -1.79
C LYS A 166 -26.40 29.12 -2.31
N LYS A 167 -25.44 29.60 -3.11
CA LYS A 167 -25.47 30.95 -3.69
C LYS A 167 -26.50 31.08 -4.82
N ASP A 168 -26.73 30.01 -5.57
CA ASP A 168 -27.68 29.99 -6.71
C ASP A 168 -29.13 29.73 -6.28
N SER A 169 -29.40 29.53 -4.98
CA SER A 169 -30.76 29.35 -4.45
C SER A 169 -31.51 30.69 -4.39
N PRO A 170 -32.78 30.76 -4.83
CA PRO A 170 -33.49 32.02 -5.12
C PRO A 170 -33.78 32.90 -3.89
N ASP A 171 -33.62 32.39 -2.67
CA ASP A 171 -33.81 33.17 -1.42
C ASP A 171 -32.63 34.12 -1.11
N GLY A 172 -31.56 34.11 -1.93
CA GLY A 172 -30.39 34.97 -1.77
C GLY A 172 -30.44 36.31 -2.52
N LYS A 173 -31.52 36.59 -3.27
CA LYS A 173 -31.74 37.92 -3.83
C LYS A 173 -32.39 38.79 -2.77
N THR A 174 -31.59 39.38 -1.88
CA THR A 174 -31.98 40.62 -1.21
C THR A 174 -32.26 41.64 -2.31
N GLU A 175 -33.54 41.93 -2.49
CA GLU A 175 -34.05 43.09 -3.19
C GLU A 175 -33.33 44.33 -2.64
N THR A 176 -32.65 45.06 -3.53
CA THR A 176 -32.17 46.43 -3.32
C THR A 176 -32.80 47.30 -4.37
#